data_AF-A0A8X6T401-F1
#
_entry.id   AF-A0A8X6T401-F1
#
_cell.length_a   1.000
_cell.length_b   1.000
_cell.length_c   1.000
_cell.angle_alpha   90.00
_cell.angle_beta   90.00
_cell.angle_gamma   90.00
#
_symmetry.space_group_name_H-M   'P 1'
#
loop_
_entity.id
_entity.type
_entity.pdbx_description
1 polymer ?
#
loop_
_entity_poly.entity_id
_entity_poly.type
_entity_poly.pdbx_seq_one_letter_code
_entity_poly.pdbx_strand_id
1 'polypeptide(L)'
;MVCELHFAEEAIRRNTEVYDEKTGMKNDVPLKICRLQKFAVPTLFPNCPKYISKSPNPVRECLEQRRQRIENEHIQRSIQESKKE
;
A
#
# COMPACT_ATOMS: atom_id res chain seq x y z
N MET A 1 -21.67 -12.94 6.64
CA MET A 1 -20.30 -13.20 6.15
C MET A 1 -19.91 -12.03 5.26
N VAL A 2 -18.72 -11.45 5.44
CA VAL A 2 -18.27 -10.25 4.71
C VAL A 2 -17.39 -10.70 3.54
N CYS A 3 -17.65 -10.21 2.32
CA CYS A 3 -16.84 -10.55 1.13
C CYS A 3 -15.63 -9.61 0.98
N GLU A 4 -14.68 -10.00 0.11
CA GLU A 4 -13.42 -9.29 -0.15
C GLU A 4 -13.58 -7.81 -0.55
N LEU A 5 -14.72 -7.43 -1.13
CA LEU A 5 -15.03 -6.04 -1.51
C LEU A 5 -15.09 -5.06 -0.33
N HIS A 6 -15.15 -5.57 0.91
CA HIS A 6 -15.20 -4.75 2.12
C HIS A 6 -13.81 -4.46 2.70
N PHE A 7 -12.75 -5.01 2.10
CA PHE A 7 -11.37 -4.85 2.53
C PHE A 7 -10.60 -4.00 1.52
N ALA A 8 -9.64 -3.22 2.02
CA ALA A 8 -8.67 -2.55 1.16
C ALA A 8 -7.80 -3.58 0.43
N GLU A 9 -7.30 -3.24 -0.76
CA GLU A 9 -6.56 -4.17 -1.61
C GLU A 9 -5.28 -4.68 -0.93
N GLU A 10 -4.65 -3.83 -0.13
CA GLU A 10 -3.44 -4.14 0.65
C GLU A 10 -3.70 -5.20 1.73
N ALA A 11 -4.95 -5.31 2.21
CA ALA A 11 -5.35 -6.30 3.20
C ALA A 11 -5.66 -7.68 2.57
N ILE A 12 -5.69 -7.78 1.24
CA ILE A 12 -6.01 -9.01 0.50
C ILE A 12 -4.73 -9.60 -0.09
N ARG A 13 -4.31 -10.75 0.43
CA ARG A 13 -3.18 -11.53 -0.09
C ARG A 13 -3.66 -12.41 -1.24
N ARG A 14 -3.26 -12.03 -2.46
CA ARG A 14 -3.51 -12.79 -3.69
C ARG A 14 -2.36 -13.70 -4.09
N ASN A 15 -1.13 -13.36 -3.69
CA ASN A 15 0.07 -14.11 -4.08
C ASN A 15 0.73 -14.76 -2.87
N THR A 16 1.43 -15.86 -3.12
CA THR A 16 2.30 -16.52 -2.16
C THR A 16 3.65 -16.81 -2.78
N GLU A 17 4.69 -16.70 -1.97
CA GLU A 17 6.01 -17.14 -2.33
C GLU A 17 6.06 -18.66 -2.20
N VAL A 18 6.50 -19.33 -3.26
CA VAL A 18 6.83 -20.77 -3.26
C VAL A 18 8.29 -20.91 -3.59
N TYR A 19 8.98 -21.76 -2.84
CA TYR A 19 10.36 -22.12 -3.10
C TYR A 19 10.41 -23.21 -4.17
N ASP A 20 11.18 -22.98 -5.22
CA ASP A 20 11.47 -24.00 -6.22
C ASP A 20 12.81 -24.67 -5.89
N GLU A 21 12.74 -25.94 -5.47
CA GLU A 21 13.92 -26.72 -5.07
C GLU A 21 14.91 -26.95 -6.22
N LYS A 22 14.47 -26.87 -7.48
CA LYS A 22 15.34 -27.12 -8.64
C LYS A 22 16.19 -25.91 -9.02
N THR A 23 15.61 -24.73 -8.95
CA THR A 23 16.29 -23.46 -9.29
C THR A 23 16.87 -22.77 -8.06
N GLY A 24 16.44 -23.16 -6.86
CA GLY A 24 16.81 -22.54 -5.59
C GLY A 24 16.21 -21.15 -5.40
N MET A 25 15.28 -20.74 -6.27
CA MET A 25 14.69 -19.41 -6.28
C MET A 25 13.29 -19.40 -5.64
N LYS A 26 12.91 -18.26 -5.08
CA LYS A 26 11.54 -18.00 -4.65
C LYS A 26 10.75 -17.40 -5.79
N ASN A 27 9.61 -17.99 -6.10
CA ASN A 27 8.69 -17.53 -7.12
C ASN A 27 7.39 -17.06 -6.48
N ASP A 28 6.88 -15.90 -6.91
CA ASP A 28 5.55 -15.44 -6.55
C ASP A 28 4.51 -16.14 -7.44
N VAL A 29 3.61 -16.89 -6.81
CA VAL A 29 2.52 -17.57 -7.50
C VAL A 29 1.16 -17.09 -7.00
N PRO A 30 0.16 -16.98 -7.89
CA PRO A 30 -1.19 -16.59 -7.49
C PRO A 30 -1.86 -17.70 -6.68
N LEU A 31 -2.58 -17.33 -5.63
CA LEU A 31 -3.41 -18.22 -4.84
C LEU A 31 -4.74 -18.49 -5.57
N LYS A 32 -5.18 -19.74 -5.57
CA LYS A 32 -6.51 -20.12 -6.08
C LYS A 32 -7.66 -19.46 -5.31
N ILE A 33 -7.46 -19.20 -4.02
CA ILE A 33 -8.39 -18.51 -3.14
C ILE A 33 -7.61 -17.42 -2.40
N CYS A 34 -8.03 -16.17 -2.58
CA CYS A 34 -7.45 -15.02 -1.89
C CYS A 34 -7.58 -15.17 -0.37
N ARG A 35 -6.58 -14.70 0.38
CA ARG A 35 -6.58 -14.74 1.85
C ARG A 35 -6.48 -13.35 2.41
N LEU A 36 -7.14 -13.09 3.53
CA LEU A 36 -6.95 -11.83 4.25
C LEU A 36 -5.63 -11.85 5.03
N GLN A 37 -4.99 -10.69 5.14
CA GLN A 37 -3.88 -10.50 6.08
C GLN A 37 -4.34 -10.78 7.51
N LYS A 38 -3.40 -11.22 8.35
CA LYS A 38 -3.70 -11.48 9.77
C LYS A 38 -4.15 -10.17 10.42
N PHE A 39 -5.30 -10.20 11.09
CA PHE A 39 -5.95 -9.03 11.71
C PHE A 39 -6.51 -7.98 10.74
N ALA A 40 -6.69 -8.31 9.46
CA ALA A 40 -7.41 -7.44 8.53
C ALA A 40 -8.83 -7.17 9.04
N VAL A 41 -9.22 -5.89 9.03
CA VAL A 41 -10.57 -5.45 9.37
C VAL A 41 -11.25 -4.84 8.14
N PRO A 42 -12.56 -5.04 7.96
CA PRO A 42 -13.28 -4.43 6.86
C PRO A 42 -13.36 -2.91 7.07
N THR A 43 -12.99 -2.16 6.04
CA THR A 43 -12.97 -0.69 6.04
C THR A 43 -13.87 -0.09 4.97
N LEU A 44 -14.25 -0.87 3.97
CA LEU A 44 -15.10 -0.45 2.86
C LEU A 44 -16.53 -0.98 3.07
N PHE A 45 -17.50 -0.09 3.00
CA PHE A 45 -18.92 -0.38 3.21
C PHE A 45 -19.74 0.24 2.07
N PRO A 46 -19.88 -0.45 0.92
CA PRO A 46 -20.41 0.13 -0.32
C PRO A 46 -21.86 0.61 -0.21
N ASN A 47 -22.66 0.00 0.68
CA ASN A 47 -24.06 0.37 0.92
C ASN A 47 -24.24 1.35 2.10
N CYS A 48 -23.15 1.88 2.63
CA CYS A 48 -23.15 2.86 3.71
C CYS A 48 -22.69 4.23 3.18
N PRO A 49 -23.06 5.32 3.84
CA PRO A 49 -22.51 6.64 3.55
C PRO A 49 -20.98 6.63 3.50
N LYS A 50 -20.41 7.40 2.57
CA LYS A 50 -18.96 7.41 2.29
C LYS A 50 -18.10 7.74 3.53
N TYR A 51 -18.62 8.51 4.49
CA TYR A 51 -17.90 8.85 5.71
C TYR A 51 -17.72 7.66 6.68
N ILE A 52 -18.52 6.59 6.53
CA ILE A 52 -18.39 5.36 7.33
C ILE A 52 -17.33 4.44 6.71
N SER A 53 -17.27 4.41 5.38
CA SER A 53 -16.19 3.74 4.66
C SER A 53 -14.90 4.51 4.91
N LYS A 54 -13.96 3.90 5.63
CA LYS A 54 -12.60 4.42 5.69
C LYS A 54 -11.95 4.10 4.34
N SER A 55 -11.95 5.07 3.43
CA SER A 55 -10.86 5.12 2.43
C SER A 55 -9.53 5.03 3.19
N PRO A 56 -8.44 4.50 2.60
CA PRO A 56 -7.13 4.62 3.24
C PRO A 56 -6.99 6.08 3.64
N ASN A 57 -7.01 6.34 4.96
CA ASN A 57 -6.96 7.70 5.45
C ASN A 57 -5.67 8.26 4.85
N PRO A 58 -5.67 9.47 4.27
CA PRO A 58 -4.41 10.13 3.98
C PRO A 58 -3.65 10.11 5.30
N VAL A 59 -2.58 9.30 5.34
CA VAL A 59 -1.78 9.15 6.54
C VAL A 59 -1.31 10.55 6.83
N ARG A 60 -1.74 11.12 7.96
CA ARG A 60 -1.22 12.43 8.35
C ARG A 60 0.28 12.25 8.45
N GLU A 61 0.97 12.91 7.55
CA GLU A 61 2.43 12.94 7.51
C GLU A 61 2.90 13.38 8.91
N CYS A 62 3.78 12.58 9.54
CA CYS A 62 4.33 13.00 10.82
C CYS A 62 5.23 14.23 10.60
N LEU A 63 5.52 14.97 11.66
CA LEU A 63 6.31 16.21 11.55
C LEU A 63 7.68 15.97 10.89
N GLU A 64 8.34 14.85 11.20
CA GLU A 64 9.64 14.50 10.63
C GLU A 64 9.54 14.18 9.13
N GLN A 65 8.55 13.39 8.71
CA GLN A 65 8.28 13.11 7.30
C GLN A 65 8.05 14.41 6.52
N ARG A 66 7.24 15.32 7.08
CA ARG A 66 6.95 16.62 6.47
C ARG A 66 8.19 17.48 6.32
N ARG A 67 9.05 17.54 7.34
CA ARG A 67 10.33 18.27 7.29
C ARG A 67 11.22 17.71 6.19
N GLN A 68 11.40 16.40 6.15
CA GLN A 68 12.25 15.72 5.17
C GLN A 68 11.74 15.94 3.74
N ARG A 69 10.43 15.89 3.52
CA ARG A 69 9.84 16.20 2.21
C ARG A 69 10.14 17.63 1.75
N ILE A 70 9.97 18.62 2.64
CA ILE A 70 10.27 20.02 2.33
C ILE A 70 11.76 20.20 1.99
N GLU A 71 12.66 19.61 2.78
CA GLU A 71 14.10 19.67 2.52
C GLU A 71 14.46 19.05 1.15
N ASN A 72 13.92 17.86 0.85
CA ASN A 72 14.12 17.20 -0.43
C ASN A 72 13.58 18.03 -1.60
N GLU A 73 12.43 18.68 -1.46
CA GLU A 73 11.88 19.58 -2.47
C GLU A 73 12.82 20.76 -2.74
N HIS A 74 13.42 21.35 -1.71
CA HIS A 74 14.40 22.42 -1.86
C HIS A 74 15.66 21.94 -2.59
N ILE A 75 16.21 20.80 -2.20
CA ILE A 75 17.40 20.21 -2.84
C ILE A 75 17.12 19.94 -4.32
N GLN A 76 15.97 19.35 -4.65
CA GLN A 76 15.61 19.06 -6.05
C GLN A 76 15.48 20.33 -6.90
N ARG A 77 14.92 21.41 -6.35
CA ARG A 77 14.84 22.70 -7.06
C ARG A 77 16.23 23.25 -7.35
N SER A 78 17.12 23.28 -6.36
CA SER A 78 18.49 23.77 -6.55
C SER A 78 19.26 22.94 -7.58
N ILE A 79 19.09 21.61 -7.60
CA ILE A 79 19.68 20.74 -8.61
C ILE A 79 19.14 21.07 -10.01
N GLN A 80 17.84 21.33 -10.14
CA GLN A 80 17.24 21.68 -11.43
C GLN A 80 17.70 23.06 -11.94
N GLU A 81 17.88 24.02 -11.04
CA GLU A 81 18.38 25.36 -11.38
C GLU A 81 19.85 25.30 -11.83
N SER A 82 20.70 24.57 -11.10
CA SER A 82 22.11 24.39 -11.47
C SER A 82 22.30 23.68 -12.81
N LYS A 83 21.35 22.84 -13.25
CA LYS A 83 21.39 22.17 -14.56
C LYS A 83 20.96 23.05 -15.73
N LYS A 84 20.43 24.25 -15.48
CA LYS A 84 19.98 25.19 -16.52
C LYS A 84 21.04 26.23 -16.89
N GLU A 85 22.09 26.38 -16.08
CA GLU A 85 23.33 27.11 -16.42
C GLU A 85 24.30 26.22 -17.21
#